data_AF-A0A0C2D4S9-F1
#
_entry.id   AF-A0A0C2D4S9-F1
#
_cell.length_a   1.000
_cell.length_b   1.000
_cell.length_c   1.000
_cell.angle_alpha   90.00
_cell.angle_beta   90.00
_cell.angle_gamma   90.00
#
_symmetry.space_group_name_H-M   'P 1'
#
loop_
_entity.id
_entity.type
_entity.pdbx_description
1 polymer ?
#
loop_
_entity_poly.entity_id
_entity_poly.type
_entity_poly.pdbx_seq_one_letter_code
_entity_poly.pdbx_strand_id
1 'polypeptide(L)'
;MASRSASTLQKSSTSNNVNDREVSADLMSDEMATALDQLLGDKKTPVFLKTLISHLIDAQLKLITILVQNQELHFQVDKQREENSSSTRADAESKIFPSAMAPTEQAQIRALHFAGVSNRTIAKQFGRSRRCDEVFVKNPDDYGQKNPRGHSQKLTRVDECHIGRLASNSTSSANQIRTELPQGISKSTIIRAIHCRNLMWQKMKHAPRFNEQHRLVRLDFARNNMGTNWAQKTHDEVVEKDHKHADFASAKECQNQIDWYGSLSHVQTVDEKYETFLSILKHCIELFVPS
;
A
#
# COMPACT_ATOMS: atom_id res chain seq x y z
N MET A 1 -2.73 -2.14 -39.56
CA MET A 1 -1.51 -1.51 -39.02
C MET A 1 -1.70 -1.33 -37.53
N ALA A 2 -1.02 -2.16 -36.75
CA ALA A 2 -1.07 -2.17 -35.31
C ALA A 2 0.15 -1.42 -34.78
N SER A 3 -0.04 -0.47 -33.85
CA SER A 3 1.01 -0.05 -32.93
C SER A 3 0.44 0.00 -31.52
N ARG A 4 1.06 -0.84 -30.70
CA ARG A 4 0.84 -1.05 -29.27
C ARG A 4 1.81 -0.15 -28.48
N SER A 5 1.29 0.38 -27.37
CA SER A 5 1.88 0.43 -26.02
C SER A 5 3.24 1.11 -25.78
N ALA A 6 3.27 2.06 -24.83
CA ALA A 6 3.78 1.83 -23.47
C ALA A 6 3.60 3.10 -22.60
N SER A 7 2.81 3.00 -21.53
CA SER A 7 2.73 4.01 -20.46
C SER A 7 3.57 3.52 -19.29
N THR A 8 4.60 4.29 -18.95
CA THR A 8 5.54 4.02 -17.87
C THR A 8 5.00 4.65 -16.58
N LEU A 9 4.51 3.83 -15.66
CA LEU A 9 4.14 4.24 -14.30
C LEU A 9 5.41 4.60 -13.51
N GLN A 10 5.59 5.88 -13.25
CA GLN A 10 6.56 6.38 -12.27
C GLN A 10 6.05 6.09 -10.84
N LYS A 11 6.86 5.36 -10.07
CA LYS A 11 6.72 5.22 -8.62
C LYS A 11 7.15 6.53 -7.97
N SER A 12 6.21 7.27 -7.40
CA SER A 12 6.48 8.39 -6.49
C SER A 12 6.94 7.83 -5.14
N SER A 13 8.25 7.86 -4.91
CA SER A 13 8.87 7.76 -3.59
C SER A 13 8.72 9.11 -2.88
N THR A 14 7.79 9.19 -1.93
CA THR A 14 7.68 10.30 -0.98
C THR A 14 8.88 10.23 -0.04
N SER A 15 9.92 11.02 -0.31
CA SER A 15 10.99 11.29 0.65
C SER A 15 10.43 12.22 1.72
N ASN A 16 10.14 11.68 2.90
CA ASN A 16 9.88 12.52 4.08
C ASN A 16 11.23 13.10 4.52
N ASN A 17 11.44 14.34 4.11
CA ASN A 17 12.50 15.22 4.60
C ASN A 17 12.09 15.67 6.01
N VAL A 18 12.60 14.99 7.03
CA VAL A 18 12.47 15.35 8.45
C VAL A 18 13.88 15.39 9.02
N ASN A 19 14.66 16.37 8.57
CA ASN A 19 15.78 16.91 9.31
C ASN A 19 15.49 18.41 9.50
N ASP A 20 15.95 18.96 10.62
CA ASP A 20 15.77 20.34 11.09
C ASP A 20 14.56 20.57 12.00
N ARG A 21 14.46 19.74 13.04
CA ARG A 21 14.25 20.26 14.40
C ARG A 21 15.28 19.62 15.31
N GLU A 22 16.37 20.34 15.54
CA GLU A 22 17.17 20.16 16.76
C GLU A 22 16.21 20.23 17.94
N VAL A 23 15.86 19.06 18.47
CA VAL A 23 15.19 18.97 19.76
C VAL A 23 16.29 19.25 20.77
N SER A 24 16.42 20.52 21.14
CA SER A 24 17.26 20.97 22.25
C SER A 24 17.00 20.07 23.45
N ALA A 25 18.07 19.44 23.91
CA ALA A 25 18.12 18.63 25.12
C ALA A 25 18.22 19.50 26.39
N ASP A 26 17.66 20.71 26.40
CA ASP A 26 17.44 21.51 27.61
C ASP A 26 16.14 21.06 28.31
N LEU A 27 16.06 19.78 28.67
CA LEU A 27 14.91 19.19 29.34
C LEU A 27 14.99 19.40 30.86
N MET A 28 14.95 20.68 31.24
CA MET A 28 14.47 21.29 32.48
C MET A 28 14.99 22.72 32.40
N SER A 29 14.29 23.60 31.68
CA SER A 29 14.62 25.04 31.72
C SER A 29 14.76 25.44 33.19
N ASP A 30 15.84 26.14 33.56
CA ASP A 30 16.09 26.63 34.92
C ASP A 30 14.86 27.39 35.48
N GLU A 31 14.04 27.96 34.59
CA GLU A 31 12.77 28.60 34.90
C GLU A 31 11.72 27.63 35.47
N MET A 32 11.65 26.40 34.97
CA MET A 32 10.73 25.36 35.43
C MET A 32 11.13 24.80 36.80
N ALA A 33 12.44 24.62 37.03
CA ALA A 33 12.97 24.25 38.34
C ALA A 33 12.67 25.34 39.38
N THR A 34 12.88 26.61 39.01
CA THR A 34 12.60 27.76 39.87
C THR A 34 11.10 27.87 40.21
N ALA A 35 10.22 27.64 39.24
CA ALA A 35 8.77 27.65 39.46
C ALA A 35 8.29 26.49 40.36
N LEU A 36 8.92 25.32 40.26
CA LEU A 36 8.60 24.16 41.10
C LEU A 36 9.05 24.35 42.55
N ASP A 37 10.24 24.91 42.77
CA ASP A 37 10.74 25.24 44.11
C ASP A 37 9.86 26.29 44.79
N GLN A 38 9.36 27.28 44.04
CA GLN A 38 8.38 28.25 44.53
C GLN A 38 7.06 27.58 44.95
N LEU A 39 6.56 26.62 44.16
CA LEU A 39 5.29 25.95 44.41
C LEU A 39 5.35 24.96 45.59
N LEU A 40 6.49 24.28 45.76
CA LEU A 40 6.76 23.38 46.88
C LEU A 40 7.02 24.17 48.18
N GLY A 41 7.62 25.35 48.07
CA GLY A 41 7.88 26.28 49.17
C GLY A 41 6.64 27.02 49.69
N ASP A 42 5.57 27.14 48.89
CA ASP A 42 4.35 27.84 49.32
C ASP A 42 3.63 27.08 50.44
N LYS A 43 3.39 27.77 51.56
CA LYS A 43 2.70 27.24 52.75
C LYS A 43 1.19 27.08 52.52
N LYS A 44 0.64 27.75 51.49
CA LYS A 44 -0.80 27.71 51.15
C LYS A 44 -1.18 26.48 50.32
N THR A 45 -0.21 25.83 49.68
CA THR A 45 -0.45 24.64 48.84
C THR A 45 -0.77 23.43 49.72
N PRO A 46 -1.94 22.78 49.55
CA PRO A 46 -2.30 21.56 50.27
C PRO A 46 -1.25 20.44 50.10
N VAL A 47 -0.99 19.70 51.18
CA VAL A 47 0.03 18.63 51.23
C VAL A 47 -0.18 17.57 50.14
N PHE A 48 -1.45 17.18 49.88
CA PHE A 48 -1.75 16.16 48.86
C PHE A 48 -1.33 16.58 47.44
N LEU A 49 -1.41 17.88 47.11
CA LEU A 49 -0.95 18.39 45.82
C LEU A 49 0.58 18.33 45.72
N LYS A 50 1.29 18.64 46.80
CA LYS A 50 2.76 18.52 46.85
C LYS A 50 3.21 17.08 46.62
N THR A 51 2.55 16.12 47.26
CA THR A 51 2.82 14.69 47.07
C THR A 51 2.55 14.24 45.64
N LEU A 52 1.42 14.67 45.05
CA LEU A 52 1.06 14.34 43.67
C LEU A 52 2.08 14.90 42.67
N ILE A 53 2.50 16.15 42.87
CA ILE A 53 3.52 16.81 42.02
C ILE A 53 4.86 16.07 42.14
N SER A 54 5.28 15.69 43.35
CA SER A 54 6.50 14.89 43.56
C SER A 54 6.46 13.57 42.77
N HIS A 55 5.34 12.85 42.82
CA HIS A 55 5.19 11.60 42.07
C HIS A 55 5.19 11.81 40.55
N LEU A 56 4.60 12.90 40.06
CA LEU A 56 4.63 13.25 38.64
C LEU A 56 6.06 13.56 38.17
N ILE A 57 6.85 14.26 38.98
CA ILE A 57 8.26 14.55 38.70
C ILE A 57 9.08 13.25 38.69
N ASP A 58 8.90 12.39 39.69
CA ASP A 58 9.58 11.09 39.73
C ASP A 58 9.27 10.24 38.47
N ALA A 59 8.02 10.26 38.02
CA ALA A 59 7.60 9.57 36.80
C ALA A 59 8.25 10.19 35.55
N GLN A 60 8.32 11.52 35.47
CA GLN A 60 8.98 12.24 34.38
C GLN A 60 10.49 11.94 34.32
N LEU A 61 11.18 11.96 35.47
CA LEU A 61 12.61 11.64 35.55
C LEU A 61 12.91 10.20 35.11
N LYS A 62 12.07 9.24 35.52
CA LYS A 62 12.15 7.86 35.03
C LYS A 62 11.95 7.76 33.52
N LEU A 63 10.97 8.49 32.97
CA LEU A 63 10.71 8.50 31.53
C LEU A 63 11.89 9.08 30.74
N ILE A 64 12.45 10.20 31.21
CA ILE A 64 13.65 10.82 30.60
C ILE A 64 14.82 9.84 30.62
N THR A 65 15.03 9.14 31.74
CA THR A 65 16.10 8.14 31.86
C THR A 65 15.94 7.02 30.85
N ILE A 66 14.72 6.50 30.67
CA ILE A 66 14.41 5.46 29.69
C ILE A 66 14.63 5.97 28.25
N LEU A 67 14.25 7.22 27.96
CA LEU A 67 14.47 7.81 26.63
C LEU A 67 15.96 7.91 26.29
N VAL A 68 16.78 8.36 27.23
CA VAL A 68 18.24 8.43 27.06
C VAL A 68 18.83 7.03 26.83
N GLN A 69 18.41 6.03 27.62
CA GLN A 69 18.85 4.65 27.43
C GLN A 69 18.44 4.08 26.06
N ASN A 70 17.24 4.38 25.57
CA ASN A 70 16.80 3.95 24.25
C ASN A 70 17.62 4.58 23.13
N GLN A 71 17.96 5.87 23.25
CA GLN A 71 18.84 6.54 22.28
C GLN A 71 20.23 5.90 22.24
N GLU A 72 20.81 5.58 23.39
CA GLU A 72 22.09 4.88 23.50
C GLU A 72 22.03 3.47 22.87
N LEU A 73 20.96 2.72 23.11
CA LEU A 73 20.74 1.41 22.47
C LEU A 73 20.63 1.53 20.95
N HIS A 74 19.95 2.55 20.44
CA HIS A 74 19.89 2.82 18.99
C HIS A 74 21.28 3.06 18.40
N PHE A 75 22.10 3.89 19.06
CA PHE A 75 23.47 4.15 18.64
C PHE A 75 24.32 2.86 18.61
N GLN A 76 24.20 2.01 19.63
CA GLN A 76 24.91 0.72 19.66
C GLN A 76 24.47 -0.23 18.54
N VAL A 77 23.17 -0.31 18.26
CA VAL A 77 22.64 -1.15 17.17
C VAL A 77 23.15 -0.66 15.81
N ASP A 78 23.19 0.65 15.59
CA ASP A 78 23.68 1.21 14.32
C ASP A 78 25.18 0.95 14.13
N LYS A 79 25.98 1.09 15.20
CA LYS A 79 27.39 0.71 15.19
C LYS A 79 27.58 -0.78 14.84
N GLN A 80 26.82 -1.67 15.47
CA GLN A 80 26.88 -3.11 15.17
C GLN A 80 26.45 -3.43 13.73
N ARG A 81 25.48 -2.71 13.17
CA ARG A 81 25.07 -2.86 11.77
C ARG A 81 26.17 -2.46 10.81
N GLU A 82 26.91 -1.40 11.12
CA GLU A 82 28.05 -0.96 10.33
C GLU A 82 29.19 -1.98 10.38
N GLU A 83 29.53 -2.49 11.56
CA GLU A 83 30.53 -3.55 11.76
C GLU A 83 30.16 -4.87 11.05
N ASN A 84 28.88 -5.25 11.07
CA ASN A 84 28.41 -6.42 10.32
C ASN A 84 28.43 -6.18 8.80
N SER A 85 28.17 -4.94 8.37
CA SER A 85 28.23 -4.57 6.95
C SER A 85 29.67 -4.58 6.41
N SER A 86 30.65 -4.15 7.21
CA SER A 86 32.07 -4.22 6.84
C SER A 86 32.57 -5.67 6.84
N SER A 87 32.18 -6.48 7.82
CA SER A 87 32.51 -7.90 7.88
C SER A 87 31.94 -8.69 6.69
N THR A 88 30.68 -8.45 6.33
CA THR A 88 30.06 -9.09 5.15
C THR A 88 30.68 -8.65 3.82
N ARG A 89 31.15 -7.40 3.71
CA ARG A 89 31.92 -6.94 2.54
C ARG A 89 33.28 -7.64 2.44
N ALA A 90 34.01 -7.76 3.55
CA ALA A 90 35.30 -8.47 3.57
C ALA A 90 35.16 -9.97 3.25
N ASP A 91 34.09 -10.61 3.73
CA ASP A 91 33.75 -11.99 3.40
C ASP A 91 33.30 -12.16 1.95
N ALA A 92 32.61 -11.17 1.37
CA ALA A 92 32.25 -11.18 -0.04
C ALA A 92 33.49 -11.02 -0.93
N GLU A 93 34.39 -10.11 -0.60
CA GLU A 93 35.63 -9.87 -1.36
C GLU A 93 36.58 -11.08 -1.35
N SER A 94 36.62 -11.84 -0.25
CA SER A 94 37.42 -13.08 -0.15
C SER A 94 36.75 -14.31 -0.80
N LYS A 95 35.45 -14.25 -1.11
CA LYS A 95 34.67 -15.36 -1.72
C LYS A 95 34.15 -15.08 -3.13
N ILE A 96 34.67 -14.08 -3.84
CA ILE A 96 34.42 -13.94 -5.29
C ILE A 96 35.29 -14.98 -6.03
N PHE A 97 34.85 -16.23 -6.02
CA PHE A 97 35.01 -17.09 -7.19
C PHE A 97 33.73 -16.92 -8.01
N PRO A 98 33.72 -16.12 -9.09
CA PRO A 98 32.56 -16.06 -9.96
C PRO A 98 32.33 -17.47 -10.53
N SER A 99 31.26 -18.15 -10.16
CA SER A 99 30.91 -19.48 -10.68
C SER A 99 30.82 -19.49 -12.22
N ALA A 100 30.57 -18.32 -12.82
CA ALA A 100 30.55 -18.10 -14.26
C ALA A 100 31.73 -17.23 -14.71
N MET A 101 32.38 -17.63 -15.81
CA MET A 101 33.47 -16.90 -16.47
C MET A 101 32.92 -15.62 -17.10
N ALA A 102 33.53 -14.47 -16.82
CA ALA A 102 33.06 -13.19 -17.35
C ALA A 102 33.22 -13.13 -18.88
N PRO A 103 32.38 -12.39 -19.63
CA PRO A 103 32.49 -12.31 -21.10
C PRO A 103 33.86 -11.81 -21.59
N THR A 104 34.49 -10.90 -20.84
CA THR A 104 35.84 -10.39 -21.10
C THR A 104 36.91 -11.46 -20.87
N GLU A 105 36.78 -12.23 -19.77
CA GLU A 105 37.62 -13.39 -19.44
C GLU A 105 37.50 -14.46 -20.54
N GLN A 106 36.28 -14.76 -21.00
CA GLN A 106 36.02 -15.67 -22.12
C GLN A 106 36.72 -15.23 -23.42
N ALA A 107 36.67 -13.94 -23.76
CA ALA A 107 37.34 -13.41 -24.95
C ALA A 107 38.87 -13.49 -24.86
N GLN A 108 39.44 -13.19 -23.69
CA GLN A 108 40.88 -13.30 -23.45
C GLN A 108 41.36 -14.75 -23.50
N ILE A 109 40.59 -15.68 -22.94
CA ILE A 109 40.89 -17.12 -23.01
C ILE A 109 40.86 -17.61 -24.46
N ARG A 110 39.90 -17.16 -25.28
CA ARG A 110 39.88 -17.45 -26.73
C ARG A 110 41.14 -16.93 -27.43
N ALA A 111 41.55 -15.70 -27.14
CA ALA A 111 42.75 -15.11 -27.73
C ALA A 111 44.04 -15.85 -27.32
N LEU A 112 44.19 -16.20 -26.05
CA LEU A 112 45.35 -16.93 -25.53
C LEU A 112 45.41 -18.38 -26.04
N HIS A 113 44.26 -19.03 -26.15
CA HIS A 113 44.16 -20.36 -26.75
C HIS A 113 44.51 -20.33 -28.24
N PHE A 114 44.06 -19.32 -28.98
CA PHE A 114 44.44 -19.10 -30.38
C PHE A 114 45.96 -18.87 -30.54
N ALA A 115 46.58 -18.19 -29.57
CA ALA A 115 48.04 -17.99 -29.50
C ALA A 115 48.82 -19.26 -29.08
N GLY A 116 48.16 -20.40 -28.86
CA GLY A 116 48.80 -21.68 -28.51
C GLY A 116 49.24 -21.80 -27.05
N VAL A 117 48.79 -20.91 -26.17
CA VAL A 117 49.10 -20.97 -24.73
C VAL A 117 48.35 -22.15 -24.11
N SER A 118 49.03 -22.93 -23.26
CA SER A 118 48.41 -24.09 -22.63
C SER A 118 47.29 -23.70 -21.66
N ASN A 119 46.19 -24.48 -21.62
CA ASN A 119 45.07 -24.27 -20.70
C ASN A 119 45.50 -24.23 -19.23
N ARG A 120 46.59 -24.91 -18.87
CA ARG A 120 47.13 -24.88 -17.49
C ARG A 120 47.74 -23.51 -17.16
N THR A 121 48.39 -22.88 -18.13
CA THR A 121 48.98 -21.54 -17.97
C THR A 121 47.88 -20.49 -17.93
N ILE A 122 46.89 -20.60 -18.81
CA ILE A 122 45.71 -19.74 -18.85
C ILE A 122 44.98 -19.80 -17.49
N ALA A 123 44.66 -21.00 -17.00
CA ALA A 123 43.98 -21.17 -15.71
C ALA A 123 44.74 -20.53 -14.54
N LYS A 124 46.07 -20.65 -14.52
CA LYS A 124 46.92 -20.00 -13.50
C LYS A 124 46.86 -18.48 -13.61
N GLN A 125 46.86 -17.92 -14.82
CA GLN A 125 46.78 -16.48 -15.05
C GLN A 125 45.46 -15.88 -14.55
N PHE A 126 44.35 -16.62 -14.67
CA PHE A 126 43.02 -16.18 -14.22
C PHE A 126 42.63 -16.68 -12.82
N GLY A 127 43.51 -17.40 -12.12
CA GLY A 127 43.20 -17.98 -10.80
C GLY A 127 42.06 -19.02 -10.84
N ARG A 128 41.87 -19.71 -11.97
CA ARG A 128 40.80 -20.69 -12.21
C ARG A 128 41.31 -22.13 -12.18
N SER A 129 40.38 -23.07 -12.13
CA SER A 129 40.72 -24.48 -12.32
C SER A 129 40.94 -24.79 -13.81
N ARG A 130 41.96 -25.59 -14.13
CA ARG A 130 42.22 -26.08 -15.49
C ARG A 130 40.96 -26.67 -16.16
N ARG A 131 40.14 -27.37 -15.37
CA ARG A 131 38.90 -28.01 -15.86
C ARG A 131 37.85 -27.00 -16.30
N CYS A 132 37.80 -25.81 -15.69
CA CYS A 132 36.92 -24.71 -16.08
C CYS A 132 37.22 -24.28 -17.52
N ASP A 133 38.48 -23.95 -17.79
CA ASP A 133 38.94 -23.51 -19.11
C ASP A 133 38.83 -24.61 -20.15
N GLU A 134 39.14 -25.86 -19.79
CA GLU A 134 38.96 -27.01 -20.69
C GLU A 134 37.49 -27.23 -21.10
N VAL A 135 36.54 -27.02 -20.18
CA VAL A 135 35.11 -27.13 -20.49
C VAL A 135 34.67 -25.98 -21.39
N PHE A 136 35.16 -24.76 -21.14
CA PHE A 136 34.88 -23.59 -21.97
C PHE A 136 35.46 -23.72 -23.38
N VAL A 137 36.73 -24.08 -23.51
CA VAL A 137 37.41 -24.25 -24.82
C VAL A 137 36.75 -25.34 -25.66
N LYS A 138 36.25 -26.42 -25.03
CA LYS A 138 35.55 -27.51 -25.75
C LYS A 138 34.20 -27.09 -26.31
N ASN A 139 33.43 -26.25 -25.59
CA ASN A 139 32.10 -25.81 -26.00
C ASN A 139 31.91 -24.33 -25.62
N PRO A 140 32.48 -23.39 -26.39
CA PRO A 140 32.49 -21.97 -26.03
C PRO A 140 31.11 -21.30 -26.17
N ASP A 141 30.23 -21.82 -27.04
CA ASP A 141 28.92 -21.23 -27.32
C ASP A 141 27.86 -21.67 -26.29
N ASP A 142 27.94 -22.91 -25.80
CA ASP A 142 27.01 -23.48 -24.82
C ASP A 142 27.44 -23.27 -23.36
N TYR A 143 28.59 -22.63 -23.13
CA TYR A 143 29.15 -22.45 -21.79
C TYR A 143 28.22 -21.59 -20.93
N GLY A 144 27.81 -22.12 -19.78
CA GLY A 144 26.88 -21.43 -18.86
C GLY A 144 25.41 -21.39 -19.32
N GLN A 145 25.08 -21.91 -20.51
CA GLN A 145 23.70 -21.92 -21.04
C GLN A 145 22.84 -23.07 -20.48
N LYS A 146 23.46 -24.04 -19.81
CA LYS A 146 22.72 -25.15 -19.20
C LYS A 146 21.96 -24.65 -17.99
N ASN A 147 20.65 -24.48 -18.16
CA ASN A 147 19.74 -24.30 -17.04
C ASN A 147 19.77 -25.56 -16.16
N PRO A 148 20.21 -25.46 -14.89
CA PRO A 148 20.01 -26.57 -13.97
C PRO A 148 18.50 -26.83 -13.92
N ARG A 149 18.09 -28.09 -14.08
CA ARG A 149 16.69 -28.45 -13.89
C ARG A 149 16.28 -27.93 -12.51
N GLY A 150 15.20 -27.16 -12.48
CA GLY A 150 14.69 -26.61 -11.23
C GLY A 150 14.28 -27.70 -10.26
N HIS A 151 14.00 -27.31 -9.03
CA HIS A 151 13.46 -28.21 -8.03
C HIS A 151 12.12 -28.81 -8.50
N SER A 152 11.89 -30.09 -8.21
CA SER A 152 10.61 -30.75 -8.51
C SER A 152 9.47 -29.99 -7.86
N GLN A 153 8.43 -29.70 -8.63
CA GLN A 153 7.25 -29.03 -8.12
C GLN A 153 6.45 -29.98 -7.22
N LYS A 154 5.88 -29.43 -6.14
CA LYS A 154 5.02 -30.20 -5.21
C LYS A 154 3.64 -30.49 -5.78
N LEU A 155 3.19 -29.69 -6.75
CA LEU A 155 1.93 -29.88 -7.44
C LEU A 155 2.19 -30.58 -8.76
N THR A 156 1.35 -31.56 -9.08
CA THR A 156 1.28 -32.08 -10.44
C THR A 156 0.42 -31.16 -11.30
N ARG A 157 0.57 -31.26 -12.63
CA ARG A 157 -0.29 -30.54 -13.59
C ARG A 157 -1.79 -30.82 -13.37
N VAL A 158 -2.12 -32.02 -12.89
CA VAL A 158 -3.51 -32.41 -12.58
C VAL A 158 -4.02 -31.65 -11.36
N ASP A 159 -3.21 -31.57 -10.30
CA ASP A 159 -3.55 -30.82 -9.08
C ASP A 159 -3.73 -29.33 -9.38
N GLU A 160 -2.85 -28.73 -10.19
CA GLU A 160 -2.97 -27.34 -10.61
C GLU A 160 -4.27 -27.08 -11.38
N CYS A 161 -4.66 -28.01 -12.25
CA CYS A 161 -5.94 -27.97 -12.96
C CYS A 161 -7.13 -28.11 -12.01
N HIS A 162 -7.04 -29.02 -11.04
CA HIS A 162 -8.08 -29.23 -10.05
C HIS A 162 -8.27 -27.99 -9.16
N ILE A 163 -7.18 -27.43 -8.64
CA ILE A 163 -7.15 -26.14 -7.91
C ILE A 163 -7.82 -25.04 -8.73
N GLY A 164 -7.46 -24.91 -10.01
CA GLY A 164 -8.04 -23.89 -10.89
C GLY A 164 -9.55 -24.05 -11.07
N ARG A 165 -10.04 -25.28 -11.23
CA ARG A 165 -11.49 -25.56 -11.36
C ARG A 165 -12.23 -25.23 -10.06
N LEU A 166 -11.72 -25.66 -8.92
CA LEU A 166 -12.32 -25.35 -7.62
C LEU A 166 -12.37 -23.85 -7.37
N ALA A 167 -11.26 -23.15 -7.60
CA ALA A 167 -11.18 -21.71 -7.40
C ALA A 167 -12.08 -20.91 -8.35
N SER A 168 -12.28 -21.38 -9.59
CA SER A 168 -13.09 -20.68 -10.60
C SER A 168 -14.59 -20.94 -10.45
N ASN A 169 -14.99 -22.17 -10.14
CA ASN A 169 -16.40 -22.59 -10.18
C ASN A 169 -17.09 -22.46 -8.82
N SER A 170 -16.35 -22.21 -7.74
CA SER A 170 -16.89 -22.14 -6.39
C SER A 170 -16.40 -20.92 -5.63
N THR A 171 -17.05 -20.63 -4.50
CA THR A 171 -16.59 -19.62 -3.53
C THR A 171 -15.64 -20.21 -2.49
N SER A 172 -14.99 -21.34 -2.80
CA SER A 172 -14.11 -22.04 -1.86
C SER A 172 -12.85 -21.24 -1.58
N SER A 173 -12.53 -21.11 -0.30
CA SER A 173 -11.28 -20.53 0.18
C SER A 173 -10.08 -21.43 -0.10
N ALA A 174 -8.87 -20.86 -0.10
CA ALA A 174 -7.63 -21.62 -0.22
C ALA A 174 -7.54 -22.82 0.75
N ASN A 175 -8.09 -22.69 1.96
CA ASN A 175 -8.05 -23.73 2.97
C ASN A 175 -9.05 -24.86 2.66
N GLN A 176 -10.21 -24.56 2.10
CA GLN A 176 -11.18 -25.56 1.65
C GLN A 176 -10.65 -26.30 0.42
N ILE A 177 -10.02 -25.59 -0.51
CA ILE A 177 -9.34 -26.23 -1.64
C ILE A 177 -8.23 -27.16 -1.14
N ARG A 178 -7.52 -26.77 -0.07
CA ARG A 178 -6.49 -27.62 0.55
C ARG A 178 -7.03 -28.93 1.10
N THR A 179 -8.26 -28.95 1.62
CA THR A 179 -8.86 -30.19 2.16
C THR A 179 -9.25 -31.19 1.07
N GLU A 180 -9.44 -30.74 -0.16
CA GLU A 180 -9.76 -31.60 -1.31
C GLU A 180 -8.50 -32.19 -1.98
N LEU A 181 -7.32 -31.70 -1.62
CA LEU A 181 -6.03 -32.14 -2.19
C LEU A 181 -5.30 -33.12 -1.28
N PRO A 182 -4.42 -33.97 -1.84
CA PRO A 182 -3.55 -34.85 -1.04
C PRO A 182 -2.67 -34.06 -0.06
N GLN A 183 -2.40 -34.69 1.09
CA GLN A 183 -1.73 -34.06 2.23
C GLN A 183 -0.30 -33.58 1.91
N GLY A 184 0.09 -32.42 2.44
CA GLY A 184 1.46 -31.88 2.33
C GLY A 184 1.60 -30.59 1.50
N ILE A 185 0.51 -30.10 0.90
CA ILE A 185 0.50 -28.84 0.14
C ILE A 185 0.18 -27.67 1.10
N SER A 186 0.99 -26.61 1.04
CA SER A 186 0.73 -25.40 1.84
C SER A 186 -0.36 -24.53 1.20
N LYS A 187 -1.02 -23.72 2.04
CA LYS A 187 -1.97 -22.69 1.58
C LYS A 187 -1.32 -21.73 0.56
N SER A 188 -0.05 -21.36 0.78
CA SER A 188 0.68 -20.46 -0.13
C SER A 188 0.92 -21.07 -1.50
N THR A 189 1.19 -22.38 -1.57
CA THR A 189 1.32 -23.09 -2.86
C THR A 189 0.01 -23.07 -3.65
N ILE A 190 -1.13 -23.26 -2.98
CA ILE A 190 -2.46 -23.17 -3.61
C ILE A 190 -2.72 -21.75 -4.12
N ILE A 191 -2.48 -20.73 -3.29
CA ILE A 191 -2.66 -19.33 -3.71
C ILE A 191 -1.78 -19.00 -4.92
N ARG A 192 -0.51 -19.45 -4.91
CA ARG A 192 0.39 -19.26 -6.05
C ARG A 192 -0.16 -19.92 -7.32
N ALA A 193 -0.67 -21.14 -7.22
CA ALA A 193 -1.29 -21.84 -8.35
C ALA A 193 -2.53 -21.10 -8.90
N ILE A 194 -3.36 -20.52 -8.02
CA ILE A 194 -4.53 -19.72 -8.42
C ILE A 194 -4.09 -18.43 -9.13
N HIS A 195 -3.12 -17.70 -8.56
CA HIS A 195 -2.61 -16.46 -9.16
C HIS A 195 -1.90 -16.70 -10.49
N CYS A 196 -1.17 -17.81 -10.64
CA CYS A 196 -0.56 -18.20 -11.92
C CYS A 196 -1.59 -18.41 -13.05
N ARG A 197 -2.88 -18.59 -12.71
CA ARG A 197 -4.00 -18.70 -13.66
C ARG A 197 -4.74 -17.38 -13.88
N ASN A 198 -4.24 -16.26 -13.37
CA ASN A 198 -4.89 -14.95 -13.41
C ASN A 198 -6.29 -14.93 -12.77
N LEU A 199 -6.55 -15.85 -11.83
CA LEU A 199 -7.78 -15.85 -11.03
C LEU A 199 -7.56 -15.01 -9.78
N MET A 200 -8.52 -14.14 -9.48
CA MET A 200 -8.52 -13.29 -8.30
C MET A 200 -9.84 -13.44 -7.56
N TRP A 201 -9.77 -13.63 -6.24
CA TRP A 201 -10.98 -13.57 -5.43
C TRP A 201 -11.47 -12.13 -5.33
N GLN A 202 -12.74 -11.95 -5.64
CA GLN A 202 -13.44 -10.69 -5.46
C GLN A 202 -14.62 -10.91 -4.53
N LYS A 203 -14.96 -9.87 -3.76
CA LYS A 203 -16.20 -9.86 -2.99
C LYS A 203 -17.37 -9.79 -3.98
N MET A 204 -18.31 -10.71 -3.83
CA MET A 204 -19.54 -10.70 -4.62
C MET A 204 -20.35 -9.44 -4.28
N LYS A 205 -20.84 -8.72 -5.31
CA LYS A 205 -21.72 -7.57 -5.08
C LYS A 205 -23.07 -8.07 -4.55
N HIS A 206 -23.59 -7.42 -3.52
CA HIS A 206 -24.93 -7.71 -3.04
C HIS A 206 -25.96 -7.30 -4.10
N ALA A 207 -26.81 -8.23 -4.49
CA ALA A 207 -27.97 -7.97 -5.32
C ALA A 207 -29.24 -8.14 -4.47
N PRO A 208 -30.27 -7.29 -4.68
CA PRO A 208 -31.57 -7.50 -4.07
C PRO A 208 -32.12 -8.88 -4.44
N ARG A 209 -32.77 -9.55 -3.48
CA ARG A 209 -33.40 -10.84 -3.75
C ARG A 209 -34.59 -10.63 -4.68
N PHE A 210 -34.57 -11.32 -5.82
CA PHE A 210 -35.62 -11.23 -6.83
C PHE A 210 -36.58 -12.40 -6.67
N ASN A 211 -37.80 -12.10 -6.24
CA ASN A 211 -38.89 -13.07 -6.20
C ASN A 211 -39.39 -13.35 -7.63
N GLU A 212 -40.05 -14.49 -7.83
CA GLU A 212 -40.56 -14.89 -9.15
C GLU A 212 -41.54 -13.86 -9.73
N GLN A 213 -42.40 -13.28 -8.88
CA GLN A 213 -43.30 -12.20 -9.27
C GLN A 213 -42.53 -10.98 -9.83
N HIS A 214 -41.44 -10.58 -9.19
CA HIS A 214 -40.62 -9.48 -9.68
C HIS A 214 -39.99 -9.82 -11.04
N ARG A 215 -39.57 -11.09 -11.26
CA ARG A 215 -39.04 -11.55 -12.55
C ARG A 215 -40.06 -11.37 -13.66
N LEU A 216 -41.29 -11.83 -13.44
CA LEU A 216 -42.37 -11.72 -14.43
C LEU A 216 -42.68 -10.26 -14.74
N VAL A 217 -42.88 -9.42 -13.73
CA VAL A 217 -43.17 -7.99 -13.93
C VAL A 217 -42.05 -7.27 -14.68
N ARG A 218 -40.78 -7.53 -14.35
CA ARG A 218 -39.65 -6.94 -15.09
C ARG A 218 -39.56 -7.44 -16.51
N LEU A 219 -39.86 -8.71 -16.73
CA LEU A 219 -39.81 -9.32 -18.04
C LEU A 219 -40.92 -8.78 -18.94
N ASP A 220 -42.14 -8.64 -18.43
CA ASP A 220 -43.25 -8.00 -19.15
C ASP A 220 -42.96 -6.53 -19.42
N PHE A 221 -42.40 -5.80 -18.46
CA PHE A 221 -41.93 -4.43 -18.68
C PHE A 221 -40.90 -4.36 -19.82
N ALA A 222 -39.89 -5.24 -19.81
CA ALA A 222 -38.88 -5.28 -20.85
C ALA A 222 -39.49 -5.60 -22.22
N ARG A 223 -40.36 -6.62 -22.31
CA ARG A 223 -41.07 -7.00 -23.55
C ARG A 223 -41.87 -5.84 -24.13
N ASN A 224 -42.65 -5.17 -23.29
CA ASN A 224 -43.51 -4.06 -23.68
C ASN A 224 -42.70 -2.82 -24.10
N ASN A 225 -41.42 -2.72 -23.70
CA ASN A 225 -40.57 -1.57 -23.99
C ASN A 225 -39.36 -1.85 -24.89
N MET A 226 -39.25 -3.05 -25.49
CA MET A 226 -38.11 -3.38 -26.39
C MET A 226 -38.06 -2.49 -27.64
N GLY A 227 -39.21 -2.02 -28.12
CA GLY A 227 -39.33 -1.13 -29.28
C GLY A 227 -39.34 0.36 -28.94
N THR A 228 -39.28 0.72 -27.66
CA THR A 228 -39.38 2.12 -27.22
C THR A 228 -38.05 2.82 -27.46
N ASN A 229 -38.06 3.89 -28.26
CA ASN A 229 -36.90 4.76 -28.41
C ASN A 229 -36.81 5.72 -27.20
N TRP A 230 -36.09 5.28 -26.18
CA TRP A 230 -35.90 6.04 -24.93
C TRP A 230 -35.19 7.39 -25.13
N ALA A 231 -34.49 7.62 -26.25
CA ALA A 231 -33.87 8.90 -26.57
C ALA A 231 -34.86 9.96 -27.10
N GLN A 232 -36.04 9.54 -27.56
CA GLN A 232 -37.09 10.43 -28.08
C GLN A 232 -38.20 10.72 -27.07
N LYS A 233 -38.30 9.95 -25.98
CA LYS A 233 -39.16 10.29 -24.85
C LYS A 233 -38.55 11.50 -24.13
N THR A 234 -39.18 12.65 -24.29
CA THR A 234 -38.79 13.88 -23.59
C THR A 234 -38.99 13.70 -22.09
N HIS A 235 -38.20 14.45 -21.30
CA HIS A 235 -38.25 14.50 -19.84
C HIS A 235 -39.63 14.88 -19.26
N ASP A 236 -40.60 15.26 -20.10
CA ASP A 236 -41.94 15.68 -19.70
C ASP A 236 -42.86 14.51 -19.32
N GLU A 237 -42.64 13.29 -19.86
CA GLU A 237 -43.50 12.12 -19.57
C GLU A 237 -42.88 11.12 -18.59
N VAL A 238 -41.55 11.07 -18.50
CA VAL A 238 -40.82 10.21 -17.55
C VAL A 238 -40.20 11.08 -16.49
N VAL A 239 -40.97 11.38 -15.44
CA VAL A 239 -40.43 11.97 -14.22
C VAL A 239 -39.62 10.89 -13.52
N GLU A 240 -38.33 10.80 -13.84
CA GLU A 240 -37.36 10.00 -13.12
C GLU A 240 -37.15 10.68 -11.75
N LYS A 241 -38.06 10.41 -10.80
CA LYS A 241 -37.94 10.85 -9.41
C LYS A 241 -36.90 9.98 -8.72
N ASP A 242 -35.64 10.20 -9.06
CA ASP A 242 -34.54 9.76 -8.22
C ASP A 242 -34.57 10.63 -6.96
N HIS A 243 -35.17 10.10 -5.90
CA HIS A 243 -35.10 10.71 -4.58
C HIS A 243 -33.66 10.57 -4.04
N LYS A 244 -32.74 11.35 -4.59
CA LYS A 244 -31.41 11.55 -4.03
C LYS A 244 -31.58 12.18 -2.65
N HIS A 245 -30.82 11.70 -1.66
CA HIS A 245 -30.92 12.20 -0.30
C HIS A 245 -30.38 13.64 -0.25
N ALA A 246 -31.24 14.61 0.07
CA ALA A 246 -30.81 15.99 0.27
C ALA A 246 -29.95 16.09 1.53
N ASP A 247 -28.90 16.91 1.48
CA ASP A 247 -28.04 17.15 2.65
C ASP A 247 -28.68 18.18 3.59
N PHE A 248 -29.60 17.69 4.42
CA PHE A 248 -30.31 18.52 5.38
C PHE A 248 -29.40 19.13 6.46
N ALA A 249 -28.25 18.50 6.75
CA ALA A 249 -27.32 19.01 7.74
C ALA A 249 -26.60 20.25 7.20
N SER A 250 -26.10 20.19 5.97
CA SER A 250 -25.49 21.34 5.30
C SER A 250 -26.48 22.45 5.00
N ALA A 251 -27.72 22.12 4.62
CA ALA A 251 -28.77 23.13 4.40
C ALA A 251 -29.10 23.91 5.68
N LYS A 252 -29.17 23.22 6.83
CA LYS A 252 -29.42 23.87 8.13
C LYS A 252 -28.26 24.76 8.56
N GLU A 253 -27.03 24.32 8.33
CA GLU A 253 -25.84 25.12 8.65
C GLU A 253 -25.76 26.39 7.79
N CYS A 254 -26.07 26.28 6.49
CA CYS A 254 -26.16 27.43 5.60
C CYS A 254 -27.22 28.43 6.08
N GLN A 255 -28.41 27.96 6.50
CA GLN A 255 -29.46 28.84 7.03
C GLN A 255 -29.08 29.55 8.33
N ASN A 256 -28.26 28.93 9.18
CA ASN A 256 -27.77 29.54 10.42
C ASN A 256 -26.71 30.62 10.18
N GLN A 257 -25.97 30.53 9.07
CA GLN A 257 -24.93 31.51 8.70
C GLN A 257 -25.51 32.76 8.01
N ILE A 258 -26.77 32.72 7.58
CA ILE A 258 -27.43 33.86 6.95
C ILE A 258 -27.82 34.87 8.03
N ASP A 259 -27.32 36.10 7.87
CA ASP A 259 -27.78 37.24 8.67
C ASP A 259 -29.16 37.70 8.18
N TRP A 260 -30.20 37.04 8.69
CA TRP A 260 -31.59 37.33 8.38
C TRP A 260 -31.99 38.76 8.76
N TYR A 261 -31.45 39.26 9.88
CA TYR A 261 -31.82 40.57 10.39
C TYR A 261 -31.19 41.69 9.57
N GLY A 262 -29.91 41.55 9.22
CA GLY A 262 -29.22 42.44 8.29
C GLY A 262 -29.89 42.42 6.91
N SER A 263 -30.14 41.24 6.36
CA SER A 263 -30.70 41.10 5.00
C SER A 263 -32.12 41.67 4.88
N LEU A 264 -32.98 41.45 5.88
CA LEU A 264 -34.38 41.92 5.86
C LEU A 264 -34.57 43.37 6.35
N SER A 265 -33.56 43.98 6.99
CA SER A 265 -33.63 45.37 7.46
C SER A 265 -33.37 46.40 6.36
N HIS A 266 -32.73 45.99 5.25
CA HIS A 266 -32.49 46.85 4.09
C HIS A 266 -33.73 47.07 3.21
N VAL A 267 -34.79 46.30 3.45
CA VAL A 267 -36.01 46.29 2.66
C VAL A 267 -37.12 47.01 3.43
N GLN A 268 -37.81 47.96 2.78
CA GLN A 268 -38.76 48.85 3.46
C GLN A 268 -40.19 48.29 3.50
N THR A 269 -40.61 47.56 2.45
CA THR A 269 -41.98 47.05 2.37
C THR A 269 -42.07 45.59 2.86
N VAL A 270 -43.26 45.20 3.29
CA VAL A 270 -43.52 43.84 3.79
C VAL A 270 -43.43 42.82 2.65
N ASP A 271 -43.96 43.16 1.47
CA ASP A 271 -43.99 42.27 0.32
C ASP A 271 -42.57 41.97 -0.20
N GLU A 272 -41.71 42.98 -0.27
CA GLU A 272 -40.32 42.78 -0.69
C GLU A 272 -39.53 41.91 0.32
N LYS A 273 -39.86 41.97 1.62
CA LYS A 273 -39.27 41.08 2.65
C LYS A 273 -39.67 39.63 2.43
N TYR A 274 -40.92 39.38 2.03
CA TYR A 274 -41.38 38.03 1.68
C TYR A 274 -40.67 37.51 0.43
N GLU A 275 -40.52 38.35 -0.61
CA GLU A 275 -39.83 37.95 -1.84
C GLU A 275 -38.34 37.66 -1.62
N THR A 276 -37.66 38.46 -0.79
CA THR A 276 -36.26 38.19 -0.41
C THR A 276 -36.13 36.91 0.41
N PHE A 277 -37.03 36.66 1.37
CA PHE A 277 -37.06 35.41 2.12
C PHE A 277 -37.24 34.18 1.22
N LEU A 278 -38.21 34.24 0.29
CA LEU A 278 -38.47 33.15 -0.66
C LEU A 278 -37.29 32.93 -1.62
N SER A 279 -36.66 34.00 -2.08
CA SER A 279 -35.48 33.91 -2.95
C SER A 279 -34.30 33.23 -2.26
N ILE A 280 -34.04 33.57 -0.99
CA ILE A 280 -32.98 32.94 -0.20
C ILE A 280 -33.29 31.46 0.03
N LEU A 281 -34.51 31.12 0.41
CA LEU A 281 -34.91 29.72 0.62
C LEU A 281 -34.82 28.91 -0.67
N LYS A 282 -35.27 29.47 -1.80
CA LYS A 282 -35.17 28.83 -3.11
C LYS A 282 -33.71 28.57 -3.48
N HIS A 283 -32.83 29.53 -3.25
CA HIS A 283 -31.40 29.37 -3.48
C HIS A 283 -30.78 28.27 -2.60
N CYS A 284 -31.14 28.20 -1.31
CA CYS A 284 -30.71 27.10 -0.44
C CYS A 284 -31.20 25.74 -0.95
N ILE A 285 -32.44 25.64 -1.42
CA ILE A 285 -33.00 24.39 -1.94
C ILE A 285 -32.25 23.96 -3.21
N GLU A 286 -31.96 24.88 -4.13
CA GLU A 286 -31.22 24.59 -5.36
C GLU A 286 -29.77 24.13 -5.11
N LEU A 287 -29.14 24.59 -4.03
CA LEU A 287 -27.78 24.18 -3.66
C LEU A 287 -27.69 22.79 -3.03
N PHE A 288 -28.70 22.38 -2.24
CA PHE A 288 -28.63 21.18 -1.39
C PHE A 288 -29.58 20.05 -1.81
N VAL A 289 -30.50 20.32 -2.74
CA VAL A 289 -31.36 19.30 -3.37
C VAL A 289 -30.84 19.07 -4.79
N PRO A 290 -30.27 17.89 -5.10
CA PRO A 290 -29.83 17.60 -6.45
C PRO A 290 -31.05 17.49 -7.38
N SER A 291 -30.98 18.15 -8.53
CA SER A 291 -31.95 17.98 -9.63
C SER A 291 -31.82 16.62 -10.33
#